data_AF-A0A0G0CCB1-F1
#
_entry.id   AF-A0A0G0CCB1-F1
#
_cell.length_a   1.000
_cell.length_b   1.000
_cell.length_c   1.000
_cell.angle_alpha   90.00
_cell.angle_beta   90.00
_cell.angle_gamma   90.00
#
_symmetry.space_group_name_H-M   'P 1'
#
loop_
_entity.id
_entity.type
_entity.pdbx_description
1 polymer ?
#
loop_
_entity_poly.entity_id
_entity_poly.type
_entity_poly.pdbx_seq_one_letter_code
_entity_poly.pdbx_strand_id
1 'polypeptide(L)'
;ILTRSDVIVIASVSCIYNIGSPIEYGKFILSVQEGMKIKAKEITMRLIELQYERSEFEFKRGTFRVRGNRIDIYPAYDDIGFSLTIENDKLVKINHFEPISGKLVIHPRGVTKGSGLIIYPAKHYLMDKKVFKTAEQQIRDDLKSESDALKKRGKIIEAERLIRKVNYDLEMIAEVGYVNGIENYSRYFDGRAPGGAPYSLLDYFKQTYGNDWLLFIDESHMTVPQIRGMYNGDHSRKGTLIDFGFRLKAAFDNRPLKFEEFYPVPSKIIYVSATPDEWEIERSKIKDQRSKKILGIVEQLIRPTGLIDPEIIIKPAKGEIPDLIKEIEIRAKRNEKILVTTLTKKTAEDLSVYLKEKKIRASYLHSDVKTLERSDILDNLRKGEFDVLIGVNLLREGLDLPEVSLVAILDADREGFLRSYTSLIQTMGRAARHITGQVIIYADVMTKSIVKAVEEIKRRRLYQSKYNKKHNITPKTISKPIRERIAEFTEDDEIRISKGKRTIKLKEINLNGLTPYDKKKLIKKLELEMKRQAENLNFEKAIEIREKIRELNS
;
A
#
# COMPACT_ATOMS: atom_id res chain seq x y z
N ILE A 1 16.61 2.87 6.64
CA ILE A 1 17.60 2.22 5.76
C ILE A 1 18.99 2.74 6.08
N LEU A 2 19.25 4.05 5.93
CA LEU A 2 20.60 4.63 6.11
C LEU A 2 21.19 4.58 7.53
N THR A 3 20.41 4.22 8.56
CA THR A 3 20.83 4.34 9.98
C THR A 3 20.98 3.06 10.76
N ARG A 4 20.38 1.96 10.32
CA ARG A 4 20.35 0.68 11.06
C ARG A 4 20.11 -0.47 10.09
N SER A 5 20.67 -1.64 10.37
CA SER A 5 20.63 -2.83 9.52
C SER A 5 19.37 -3.69 9.67
N ASP A 6 18.69 -3.63 10.81
CA ASP A 6 17.47 -4.40 11.10
C ASP A 6 16.21 -3.67 10.60
N VAL A 7 16.11 -3.56 9.28
CA VAL A 7 15.04 -2.83 8.59
C VAL A 7 14.27 -3.75 7.66
N ILE A 8 12.96 -3.80 7.84
CA ILE A 8 12.02 -4.38 6.87
C ILE A 8 11.19 -3.24 6.31
N VAL A 9 11.16 -3.12 4.98
CA VAL A 9 10.30 -2.15 4.29
C VAL A 9 9.27 -2.91 3.45
N ILE A 10 8.01 -2.68 3.74
CA ILE A 10 6.89 -3.13 2.92
C ILE A 10 6.53 -1.97 1.99
N ALA A 11 6.65 -2.19 0.68
CA ALA A 11 6.39 -1.17 -0.33
C ALA A 11 5.52 -1.73 -1.44
N SER A 12 4.69 -0.86 -2.04
CA SER A 12 4.06 -1.15 -3.32
C SER A 12 5.07 -0.94 -4.46
N VAL A 13 4.60 -0.98 -5.71
CA VAL A 13 5.39 -0.55 -6.87
C VAL A 13 5.89 0.90 -6.79
N SER A 14 5.53 1.68 -5.77
CA SER A 14 6.19 2.96 -5.48
C SER A 14 7.70 2.81 -5.22
N CYS A 15 8.19 1.62 -4.85
CA CYS A 15 9.62 1.40 -4.57
C CYS A 15 10.53 1.58 -5.79
N ILE A 16 9.99 1.47 -7.01
CA ILE A 16 10.74 1.64 -8.26
C ILE A 16 10.67 3.08 -8.83
N TYR A 17 9.99 4.00 -8.14
CA TYR A 17 9.89 5.40 -8.58
C TYR A 17 11.06 6.24 -8.08
N ASN A 18 11.31 7.35 -8.78
CA ASN A 18 12.36 8.28 -8.43
C ASN A 18 12.11 8.95 -7.07
N ILE A 19 13.01 8.75 -6.11
CA ILE A 19 12.97 9.38 -4.78
C ILE A 19 14.21 10.23 -4.50
N GLY A 20 15.03 10.49 -5.52
CA GLY A 20 16.24 11.29 -5.41
C GLY A 20 17.46 10.50 -4.92
N SER A 21 18.65 11.05 -5.20
CA SER A 21 19.92 10.40 -4.89
C SER A 21 20.10 10.12 -3.40
N PRO A 22 20.37 8.87 -2.99
CA PRO A 22 20.67 8.54 -1.59
C PRO A 22 21.96 9.20 -1.07
N ILE A 23 22.93 9.48 -1.95
CA ILE A 23 24.16 10.21 -1.61
C ILE A 23 23.83 11.67 -1.27
N GLU A 24 23.05 12.35 -2.11
CA GLU A 24 22.66 13.74 -1.85
C GLU A 24 21.76 13.83 -0.61
N TYR A 25 20.79 12.93 -0.47
CA TYR A 25 19.93 12.87 0.71
C TYR A 25 20.74 12.70 2.01
N GLY A 26 21.80 11.89 1.99
CA GLY A 26 22.72 11.74 3.13
C GLY A 26 23.52 12.99 3.49
N LYS A 27 23.78 13.92 2.54
CA LYS A 27 24.45 15.20 2.82
C LYS A 27 23.53 16.18 3.55
N PHE A 28 22.22 16.07 3.33
CA PHE A 28 21.21 16.91 3.96
C PHE A 28 20.63 16.24 5.20
N ILE A 29 21.47 15.90 6.17
CA ILE A 29 21.01 15.50 7.51
C ILE A 29 21.55 16.47 8.56
N LEU A 30 20.79 16.64 9.64
CA LEU A 30 21.24 17.28 10.85
C LEU A 30 21.41 16.22 11.92
N SER A 31 22.66 15.84 12.19
CA SER A 31 23.00 14.98 13.33
C SER A 31 23.32 15.85 14.54
N VAL A 32 22.65 15.59 15.65
CA VAL A 32 22.87 16.27 16.93
C VAL A 32 23.00 15.26 18.05
N GLN A 33 23.90 15.51 18.99
CA GLN A 33 24.11 14.65 20.15
C GLN A 33 24.16 15.50 21.41
N GLU A 34 23.63 14.97 22.52
CA GLU A 34 23.80 15.60 23.83
C GLU A 34 25.29 15.81 24.11
N GLY A 35 25.65 17.02 24.53
CA GLY A 35 27.04 17.43 24.73
C GLY A 35 27.66 18.22 23.58
N MET A 36 27.05 18.24 22.38
CA MET A 36 27.54 18.98 21.22
C MET A 36 27.53 20.49 21.48
N LYS A 37 28.64 21.17 21.16
CA LYS A 37 28.74 22.64 21.20
C LYS A 37 28.08 23.21 19.94
N ILE A 38 26.90 23.81 20.08
CA ILE A 38 26.10 24.30 18.96
C ILE A 38 25.16 25.42 19.44
N LYS A 39 25.01 26.47 18.64
CA LYS A 39 24.12 27.59 18.97
C LYS A 39 22.68 27.32 18.51
N ALA A 40 21.70 27.86 19.21
CA ALA A 40 20.29 27.78 18.80
C ALA A 40 20.08 28.28 17.37
N LYS A 41 20.72 29.41 17.02
CA LYS A 41 20.64 30.00 15.67
C LYS A 41 21.16 29.05 14.58
N GLU A 42 22.24 28.31 14.86
CA GLU A 42 22.83 27.34 13.92
C GLU A 42 21.88 26.18 13.65
N ILE A 43 21.24 25.64 14.70
CA ILE A 43 20.21 24.60 14.54
C ILE A 43 19.03 25.13 13.72
N THR A 44 18.51 26.32 14.03
CA THR A 44 17.37 26.88 13.29
C THR A 44 17.69 27.13 11.82
N MET A 45 18.90 27.62 11.49
CA MET A 45 19.32 27.79 10.10
C MET A 45 19.41 26.44 9.39
N ARG A 46 19.96 25.43 10.06
CA ARG A 46 20.06 24.09 9.48
C ARG A 46 18.68 23.45 9.27
N LEU A 47 17.72 23.68 10.15
CA LEU A 47 16.33 23.22 9.95
C LEU A 47 15.66 23.90 8.76
N ILE A 48 15.90 25.19 8.53
CA ILE A 48 15.42 25.90 7.35
C ILE A 48 16.05 25.33 6.07
N GLU A 49 17.35 25.02 6.08
CA GLU A 49 18.03 24.34 4.97
C GLU A 49 17.43 22.96 4.68
N LEU A 50 16.97 22.26 5.73
CA LEU A 50 16.22 21.00 5.64
C LEU A 50 14.74 21.19 5.26
N GLN A 51 14.32 22.40 4.89
CA GLN A 51 12.96 22.77 4.47
C GLN A 51 11.90 22.68 5.56
N TYR A 52 12.30 22.82 6.83
CA TYR A 52 11.32 23.00 7.90
C TYR A 52 10.86 24.46 7.98
N GLU A 53 9.56 24.64 8.17
CA GLU A 53 8.95 25.96 8.33
C GLU A 53 8.98 26.38 9.80
N ARG A 54 9.36 27.61 10.10
CA ARG A 54 9.25 28.15 11.46
C ARG A 54 7.82 28.60 11.71
N SER A 55 7.13 27.96 12.65
CA SER A 55 5.75 28.30 13.01
C SER A 55 5.51 28.23 14.51
N GLU A 56 5.28 29.39 15.14
CA GLU A 56 5.01 29.48 16.59
C GLU A 56 3.53 29.15 16.91
N PHE A 57 2.61 29.44 15.98
CA PHE A 57 1.17 29.29 16.17
C PHE A 57 0.65 27.91 15.72
N GLU A 58 1.14 27.41 14.57
CA GLU A 58 0.67 26.16 13.97
C GLU A 58 1.79 25.11 13.98
N PHE A 59 1.80 24.23 14.98
CA PHE A 59 2.80 23.17 15.12
C PHE A 59 2.35 21.89 14.42
N LYS A 60 2.63 21.80 13.11
CA LYS A 60 2.30 20.66 12.23
C LYS A 60 3.57 19.97 11.73
N ARG A 61 3.42 18.82 11.07
CA ARG A 61 4.56 18.08 10.49
C ARG A 61 5.37 18.96 9.53
N GLY A 62 6.69 18.85 9.61
CA GLY A 62 7.61 19.68 8.82
C GLY A 62 7.79 21.10 9.37
N THR A 63 7.33 21.40 10.59
CA THR A 63 7.57 22.70 11.22
C THR A 63 8.42 22.61 12.47
N PHE A 64 9.01 23.73 12.87
CA PHE A 64 9.69 23.89 14.15
C PHE A 64 9.30 25.21 14.81
N ARG A 65 9.47 25.29 16.12
CA ARG A 65 9.21 26.49 16.93
C ARG A 65 10.29 26.68 17.98
N VAL A 66 10.52 27.94 18.39
CA VAL A 66 11.58 28.28 19.34
C VAL A 66 10.96 28.94 20.57
N ARG A 67 11.11 28.30 21.73
CA ARG A 67 10.60 28.78 23.02
C ARG A 67 11.76 28.94 24.00
N GLY A 68 12.26 30.17 24.12
CA GLY A 68 13.42 30.47 24.96
C GLY A 68 14.66 29.69 24.49
N ASN A 69 15.16 28.80 25.35
CA ASN A 69 16.32 27.96 25.10
C ASN A 69 15.98 26.59 24.49
N ARG A 70 14.70 26.37 24.14
CA ARG A 70 14.18 25.11 23.63
C ARG A 70 13.72 25.23 22.18
N ILE A 71 14.11 24.27 21.35
CA ILE A 71 13.66 24.15 19.96
C ILE A 71 12.81 22.88 19.86
N ASP A 72 11.53 23.05 19.58
CA ASP A 72 10.61 21.94 19.33
C ASP A 72 10.49 21.73 17.81
N ILE A 73 10.63 20.50 17.34
CA ILE A 73 10.67 20.12 15.92
C ILE A 73 9.64 19.02 15.71
N TYR A 74 8.76 19.20 14.72
CA TYR A 74 7.84 18.15 14.29
C TYR A 74 8.35 17.56 12.97
N PRO A 75 9.04 16.41 12.98
CA PRO A 75 9.55 15.78 11.76
C PRO A 75 8.42 15.50 10.75
N ALA A 76 8.73 15.58 9.46
CA ALA A 76 7.77 15.25 8.40
C ALA A 76 7.39 13.75 8.39
N TYR A 77 8.31 12.89 8.85
CA TYR A 77 8.27 11.43 8.72
C TYR A 77 7.86 10.67 9.99
N ASP A 78 7.69 11.34 11.12
CA ASP A 78 7.34 10.69 12.40
C ASP A 78 6.12 11.38 13.04
N ASP A 79 5.39 10.66 13.88
CA ASP A 79 4.31 11.20 14.73
C ASP A 79 4.84 11.79 16.04
N ILE A 80 6.10 11.54 16.35
CA ILE A 80 6.78 12.01 17.56
C ILE A 80 7.60 13.26 17.23
N GLY A 81 7.44 14.31 18.03
CA GLY A 81 8.26 15.52 17.96
C GLY A 81 9.56 15.37 18.75
N PHE A 82 10.57 16.15 18.35
CA PHE A 82 11.84 16.27 19.05
C PHE A 82 11.94 17.63 19.76
N SER A 83 12.44 17.64 20.98
CA SER A 83 12.67 18.87 21.74
C SER A 83 14.13 18.96 22.16
N LEU A 84 14.83 19.95 21.63
CA LEU A 84 16.25 20.21 21.85
C LEU A 84 16.41 21.36 22.84
N THR A 85 17.11 21.12 23.95
CA THR A 85 17.39 22.16 24.97
C THR A 85 18.84 22.58 24.90
N ILE A 86 19.08 23.87 24.67
CA ILE A 86 20.41 24.44 24.45
C ILE A 86 20.73 25.40 25.58
N GLU A 87 21.86 25.21 26.27
CA GLU A 87 22.31 26.11 27.33
C GLU A 87 23.78 26.41 27.13
N ASN A 88 24.19 27.68 27.28
CA ASN A 88 25.58 28.12 27.13
C ASN A 88 26.24 27.60 25.83
N ASP A 89 25.55 27.73 24.69
CA ASP A 89 25.97 27.24 23.37
C ASP A 89 26.28 25.72 23.32
N LYS A 90 25.59 24.93 24.14
CA LYS A 90 25.72 23.47 24.21
C LYS A 90 24.35 22.80 24.21
N LEU A 91 24.17 21.75 23.41
CA LEU A 91 22.99 20.91 23.44
C LEU A 91 23.01 20.05 24.71
N VAL A 92 22.17 20.38 25.68
CA VAL A 92 22.15 19.72 27.00
C VAL A 92 21.24 18.50 26.99
N LYS A 93 20.11 18.58 26.30
CA LYS A 93 19.07 17.54 26.37
C LYS A 93 18.30 17.37 25.06
N ILE A 94 18.03 16.12 24.71
CA ILE A 94 17.17 15.73 23.59
C ILE A 94 15.99 14.93 24.15
N ASN A 95 14.78 15.48 24.00
CA ASN A 95 13.55 14.79 24.40
C ASN A 95 12.69 14.42 23.20
N HIS A 96 11.93 13.35 23.35
CA HIS A 96 10.89 12.95 22.41
C HIS A 96 9.53 13.22 23.04
N PHE A 97 8.59 13.79 22.31
CA PHE A 97 7.27 14.13 22.85
C PHE A 97 6.16 13.95 21.82
N GLU A 98 4.94 13.72 22.27
CA GLU A 98 3.76 13.73 21.41
C GLU A 98 3.35 15.18 21.09
N PRO A 99 3.32 15.62 19.81
CA PRO A 99 3.07 17.02 19.43
C PRO A 99 1.76 17.62 19.94
N ILE A 100 0.71 16.79 20.06
CA ILE A 100 -0.62 17.21 20.49
C ILE A 100 -0.73 17.27 22.03
N SER A 101 -0.29 16.22 22.72
CA SER A 101 -0.48 16.09 24.18
C SER A 101 0.65 16.74 24.98
N GLY A 102 1.82 16.96 24.37
CA GLY A 102 3.04 17.41 25.04
C GLY A 102 3.69 16.36 25.93
N LYS A 103 3.12 15.14 26.01
CA LYS A 103 3.65 14.07 26.87
C LYS A 103 5.01 13.59 26.36
N LEU A 104 5.97 13.48 27.28
CA LEU A 104 7.29 12.94 27.00
C LEU A 104 7.21 11.44 26.72
N VAL A 105 7.92 11.00 25.70
CA VAL A 105 8.07 9.58 25.34
C VAL A 105 9.35 9.06 25.98
N ILE A 106 9.21 8.23 27.02
CA ILE A 106 10.33 7.75 27.85
C ILE A 106 11.15 6.65 27.15
N HIS A 107 10.54 5.95 26.17
CA HIS A 107 11.19 4.92 25.34
C HIS A 107 10.78 5.07 23.87
N PRO A 108 11.34 6.05 23.14
CA PRO A 108 11.11 6.16 21.71
C PRO A 108 11.67 4.91 21.01
N ARG A 109 10.87 4.29 20.14
CA ARG A 109 11.26 3.07 19.43
C ARG A 109 12.51 3.33 18.59
N GLY A 110 13.56 2.53 18.79
CA GLY A 110 14.79 2.60 17.98
C GLY A 110 15.84 3.62 18.43
N VAL A 111 15.68 4.23 19.61
CA VAL A 111 16.69 5.14 20.20
C VAL A 111 17.36 4.43 21.38
N THR A 112 18.67 4.23 21.29
CA THR A 112 19.48 3.73 22.40
C THR A 112 19.86 4.91 23.30
N LYS A 113 19.90 4.73 24.62
CA LYS A 113 20.44 5.77 25.52
C LYS A 113 21.86 6.13 25.07
N GLY A 114 22.10 7.40 24.72
CA GLY A 114 23.40 7.90 24.24
C GLY A 114 23.59 7.93 22.72
N SER A 115 22.66 7.40 21.92
CA SER A 115 22.70 7.55 20.45
C SER A 115 22.24 8.96 20.05
N GLY A 116 23.03 9.68 19.26
CA GLY A 116 22.65 10.99 18.71
C GLY A 116 21.33 10.94 17.90
N LEU A 117 20.65 12.07 17.80
CA LEU A 117 19.46 12.26 16.99
C LEU A 117 19.85 12.69 15.57
N ILE A 118 19.26 12.05 14.56
CA ILE A 118 19.41 12.45 13.16
C ILE A 118 18.07 13.00 12.67
N ILE A 119 18.08 14.24 12.22
CA ILE A 119 16.93 14.93 11.65
C ILE A 119 17.09 14.95 10.13
N TYR A 120 16.13 14.33 9.44
CA TYR A 120 16.07 14.29 7.98
C TYR A 120 15.31 15.49 7.39
N PRO A 121 15.52 15.77 6.09
CA PRO A 121 14.77 16.76 5.34
C PRO A 121 13.26 16.62 5.47
N ALA A 122 12.55 17.74 5.50
CA ALA A 122 11.09 17.76 5.42
C ALA A 122 10.58 17.37 4.02
N LYS A 123 11.42 17.47 2.98
CA LYS A 123 11.11 17.13 1.59
C LYS A 123 12.21 16.23 0.99
N HIS A 124 11.84 15.33 0.08
CA HIS A 124 12.79 14.39 -0.53
C HIS A 124 13.72 15.05 -1.57
N TYR A 125 13.27 16.11 -2.23
CA TYR A 125 14.09 16.90 -3.16
C TYR A 125 14.59 18.15 -2.45
N LEU A 126 15.87 18.16 -2.11
CA LEU A 126 16.59 19.33 -1.61
C LEU A 126 17.66 19.72 -2.63
N MET A 127 17.81 21.03 -2.86
CA MET A 127 18.75 21.56 -3.84
C MET A 127 19.82 22.41 -3.18
N ASP A 128 21.09 22.10 -3.48
CA ASP A 128 22.20 23.02 -3.24
C ASP A 128 22.15 24.13 -4.31
N LYS A 129 22.23 25.40 -3.87
CA LYS A 129 22.27 26.58 -4.75
C LYS A 129 23.40 26.50 -5.79
N LYS A 130 24.51 25.80 -5.49
CA LYS A 130 25.61 25.59 -6.44
C LYS A 130 25.20 24.68 -7.60
N VAL A 131 24.53 23.57 -7.31
CA VAL A 131 24.03 22.61 -8.31
C VAL A 131 22.94 23.25 -9.15
N PHE A 132 22.08 24.07 -8.52
CA PHE A 132 20.99 24.76 -9.23
C PHE A 132 21.49 25.66 -10.36
N LYS A 133 22.57 26.43 -10.19
CA LYS A 133 23.07 27.32 -11.26
C LYS A 133 23.45 26.56 -12.53
N THR A 134 24.11 25.40 -12.38
CA THR A 134 24.47 24.55 -13.53
C THR A 134 23.23 23.90 -14.14
N ALA A 135 22.31 23.41 -13.31
CA ALA A 135 21.06 22.81 -13.77
C ALA A 135 20.16 23.82 -14.48
N GLU A 136 20.06 25.05 -13.98
CA GLU A 136 19.26 26.13 -14.57
C GLU A 136 19.70 26.41 -16.01
N GLN A 137 21.01 26.52 -16.25
CA GLN A 137 21.53 26.75 -17.60
C GLN A 137 21.12 25.62 -18.55
N GLN A 138 21.29 24.36 -18.14
CA GLN A 138 20.89 23.21 -18.94
C GLN A 138 19.38 23.18 -19.22
N ILE A 139 18.55 23.53 -18.23
CA ILE A 139 17.09 23.60 -18.38
C ILE A 139 16.72 24.70 -19.40
N ARG A 140 17.38 25.86 -19.34
CA ARG A 140 17.15 26.97 -20.29
C ARG A 140 17.58 26.61 -21.71
N ASP A 141 18.69 25.89 -21.86
CA ASP A 141 19.18 25.43 -23.16
C ASP A 141 18.20 24.43 -23.79
N ASP A 142 17.73 23.44 -23.01
CA ASP A 142 16.72 22.47 -23.46
C ASP A 142 15.39 23.18 -23.77
N LEU A 143 14.96 24.14 -22.93
CA LEU A 143 13.75 24.94 -23.17
C LEU A 143 13.81 25.67 -24.52
N LYS A 144 14.96 26.30 -24.84
CA LYS A 144 15.14 27.00 -26.11
C LYS A 144 15.03 26.02 -27.28
N SER A 145 15.78 24.93 -27.24
CA SER A 145 15.78 23.90 -28.30
C SER A 145 14.38 23.29 -28.52
N GLU A 146 13.69 22.92 -27.43
CA GLU A 146 12.37 22.30 -27.50
C GLU A 146 11.28 23.28 -27.95
N SER A 147 11.28 24.51 -27.45
CA SER A 147 10.30 25.53 -27.87
C SER A 147 10.47 25.94 -29.33
N ASP A 148 11.72 26.05 -29.83
CA ASP A 148 11.99 26.31 -31.24
C ASP A 148 11.54 25.14 -32.13
N ALA A 149 11.72 23.90 -31.68
CA ALA A 149 11.22 22.72 -32.39
C ALA A 149 9.68 22.68 -32.45
N LEU A 150 8.98 23.09 -31.38
CA LEU A 150 7.53 23.22 -31.37
C LEU A 150 7.04 24.31 -32.34
N LYS A 151 7.67 25.48 -32.33
CA LYS A 151 7.37 26.57 -33.28
C LYS A 151 7.55 26.16 -34.73
N LYS A 152 8.66 25.45 -35.05
CA LYS A 152 8.92 24.91 -36.39
C LYS A 152 7.86 23.91 -36.87
N ARG A 153 7.16 23.24 -35.95
CA ARG A 153 6.06 22.31 -36.24
C ARG A 153 4.69 22.97 -36.28
N GLY A 154 4.61 24.30 -36.19
CA GLY A 154 3.35 25.06 -36.13
C GLY A 154 2.64 25.03 -34.77
N LYS A 155 3.27 24.44 -33.73
CA LYS A 155 2.71 24.34 -32.37
C LYS A 155 3.09 25.55 -31.51
N ILE A 156 2.57 26.72 -31.87
CA ILE A 156 2.96 28.01 -31.25
C ILE A 156 2.44 28.09 -29.80
N ILE A 157 1.18 27.69 -29.56
CA ILE A 157 0.55 27.75 -28.23
C ILE A 157 1.28 26.84 -27.24
N GLU A 158 1.65 25.63 -27.68
CA GLU A 158 2.41 24.68 -26.87
C GLU A 158 3.81 25.22 -26.55
N ALA A 159 4.47 25.89 -27.50
CA ALA A 159 5.77 26.50 -27.28
C ALA A 159 5.70 27.63 -26.23
N GLU A 160 4.72 28.52 -26.34
CA GLU A 160 4.51 29.60 -25.36
C GLU A 160 4.14 29.07 -23.98
N ARG A 161 3.28 28.04 -23.92
CA ARG A 161 2.91 27.34 -22.69
C ARG A 161 4.15 26.77 -21.99
N LEU A 162 5.01 26.10 -22.76
CA LEU A 162 6.25 25.50 -22.24
C LEU A 162 7.18 26.57 -21.66
N ILE A 163 7.41 27.66 -22.41
CA ILE A 163 8.25 28.79 -21.98
C ILE A 163 7.73 29.39 -20.68
N ARG A 164 6.44 29.73 -20.61
CA ARG A 164 5.84 30.32 -19.41
C ARG A 164 5.95 29.38 -18.21
N LYS A 165 5.65 28.08 -18.39
CA LYS A 165 5.69 27.10 -17.31
C LYS A 165 7.10 26.91 -16.77
N VAL A 166 8.09 26.72 -17.64
CA VAL A 166 9.48 26.46 -17.22
C VAL A 166 10.11 27.68 -16.58
N ASN A 167 9.89 28.89 -17.10
CA ASN A 167 10.41 30.11 -16.48
C ASN A 167 9.84 30.33 -15.08
N TYR A 168 8.52 30.16 -14.90
CA TYR A 168 7.91 30.22 -13.58
C TYR A 168 8.50 29.18 -12.61
N ASP A 169 8.69 27.93 -13.08
CA ASP A 169 9.29 26.88 -12.25
C ASP A 169 10.74 27.22 -11.86
N LEU A 170 11.55 27.77 -12.79
CA LEU A 170 12.92 28.21 -12.50
C LEU A 170 12.97 29.38 -11.52
N GLU A 171 12.09 30.38 -11.65
CA GLU A 171 11.98 31.51 -10.72
C GLU A 171 11.62 31.02 -9.31
N MET A 172 10.63 30.15 -9.18
CA MET A 172 10.23 29.57 -7.90
C MET A 172 11.36 28.76 -7.25
N ILE A 173 12.11 27.97 -8.04
CA ILE A 173 13.25 27.22 -7.50
C ILE A 173 14.39 28.17 -7.11
N ALA A 174 14.63 29.26 -7.85
CA ALA A 174 15.67 30.22 -7.52
C ALA A 174 15.38 30.99 -6.21
N GLU A 175 14.13 31.40 -6.00
CA GLU A 175 13.72 32.19 -4.83
C GLU A 175 13.44 31.31 -3.60
N VAL A 176 12.66 30.25 -3.77
CA VAL A 176 12.12 29.43 -2.67
C VAL A 176 12.90 28.13 -2.49
N GLY A 177 13.67 27.70 -3.50
CA GLY A 177 14.37 26.39 -3.49
C GLY A 177 13.46 25.22 -3.82
N TYR A 178 12.19 25.47 -4.18
CA TYR A 178 11.20 24.43 -4.41
C TYR A 178 10.06 24.90 -5.34
N VAL A 179 9.52 23.97 -6.13
CA VAL A 179 8.27 24.15 -6.88
C VAL A 179 7.48 22.85 -6.91
N ASN A 180 6.15 22.95 -7.01
CA ASN A 180 5.31 21.77 -7.22
C ASN A 180 5.64 21.13 -8.57
N GLY A 181 6.08 19.88 -8.57
CA GLY A 181 6.55 19.20 -9.76
C GLY A 181 8.05 19.31 -10.01
N ILE A 182 8.85 19.72 -9.01
CA ILE A 182 10.31 19.82 -9.10
C ILE A 182 10.97 18.51 -9.56
N GLU A 183 10.36 17.36 -9.28
CA GLU A 183 10.83 16.04 -9.69
C GLU A 183 10.92 15.89 -11.22
N ASN A 184 10.16 16.67 -11.99
CA ASN A 184 10.23 16.65 -13.46
C ASN A 184 11.56 17.20 -14.01
N TYR A 185 12.34 17.86 -13.16
CA TYR A 185 13.69 18.35 -13.46
C TYR A 185 14.78 17.50 -12.77
N SER A 186 14.41 16.40 -12.10
CA SER A 186 15.31 15.55 -11.30
C SER A 186 16.57 15.14 -12.05
N ARG A 187 16.49 14.86 -13.37
CA ARG A 187 17.67 14.54 -14.18
C ARG A 187 18.79 15.57 -14.07
N TYR A 188 18.45 16.86 -14.18
CA TYR A 188 19.43 17.95 -14.13
C TYR A 188 20.06 18.06 -12.75
N PHE A 189 19.25 17.86 -11.71
CA PHE A 189 19.68 17.95 -10.32
C PHE A 189 20.54 16.77 -9.88
N ASP A 190 20.20 15.58 -10.34
CA ASP A 190 20.93 14.35 -10.07
C ASP A 190 22.23 14.25 -10.91
N GLY A 191 22.44 15.15 -11.88
CA GLY A 191 23.54 15.08 -12.85
C GLY A 191 23.47 13.86 -13.77
N ARG A 192 22.27 13.29 -13.97
CA ARG A 192 22.08 12.09 -14.79
C ARG A 192 22.11 12.43 -16.28
N ALA A 193 22.65 11.52 -17.08
CA ALA A 193 22.53 11.60 -18.54
C ALA A 193 21.05 11.41 -18.99
N PRO A 194 20.62 12.01 -20.11
CA PRO A 194 19.32 11.74 -20.72
C PRO A 194 19.06 10.23 -20.89
N GLY A 195 17.88 9.77 -20.47
CA GLY A 195 17.50 8.36 -20.49
C GLY A 195 18.03 7.53 -19.30
N GLY A 196 18.95 8.06 -18.49
CA GLY A 196 19.57 7.36 -17.37
C GLY A 196 18.55 6.89 -16.31
N ALA A 197 18.87 5.78 -15.64
CA ALA A 197 18.00 5.22 -14.61
C ALA A 197 17.82 6.20 -13.43
N PRO A 198 16.58 6.41 -12.94
CA PRO A 198 16.31 7.20 -11.74
C PRO A 198 16.74 6.48 -10.47
N TYR A 199 16.93 7.24 -9.38
CA TYR A 199 17.22 6.67 -8.07
C TYR A 199 15.95 6.20 -7.37
N SER A 200 15.89 4.93 -7.03
CA SER A 200 14.74 4.26 -6.43
C SER A 200 15.01 3.87 -4.97
N LEU A 201 14.01 3.31 -4.29
CA LEU A 201 14.20 2.75 -2.95
C LEU A 201 15.26 1.64 -2.93
N LEU A 202 15.38 0.89 -4.03
CA LEU A 202 16.34 -0.20 -4.13
C LEU A 202 17.78 0.34 -4.10
N ASP A 203 18.02 1.53 -4.65
CA ASP A 203 19.34 2.16 -4.63
C ASP A 203 19.77 2.55 -3.21
N TYR A 204 18.83 2.88 -2.32
CA TYR A 204 19.13 3.10 -0.91
C TYR A 204 19.59 1.81 -0.23
N PHE A 205 18.96 0.68 -0.53
CA PHE A 205 19.42 -0.63 -0.03
C PHE A 205 20.78 -1.01 -0.63
N LYS A 206 20.94 -0.86 -1.95
CA LYS A 206 22.19 -1.18 -2.64
C LYS A 206 23.36 -0.31 -2.16
N GLN A 207 23.15 0.98 -1.95
CA GLN A 207 24.21 1.85 -1.43
C GLN A 207 24.58 1.49 0.01
N THR A 208 23.60 1.17 0.85
CA THR A 208 23.85 0.93 2.28
C THR A 208 24.41 -0.47 2.55
N TYR A 209 23.90 -1.48 1.86
CA TYR A 209 24.17 -2.89 2.14
C TYR A 209 24.86 -3.61 0.98
N GLY A 210 25.14 -2.94 -0.14
CA GLY A 210 25.69 -3.57 -1.33
C GLY A 210 24.78 -4.68 -1.84
N ASN A 211 25.28 -5.91 -1.78
CA ASN A 211 24.56 -7.13 -2.17
C ASN A 211 23.96 -7.87 -0.96
N ASP A 212 24.09 -7.36 0.26
CA ASP A 212 23.64 -8.02 1.48
C ASP A 212 22.27 -7.54 1.98
N TRP A 213 21.29 -7.67 1.09
CA TRP A 213 19.89 -7.45 1.39
C TRP A 213 19.05 -8.42 0.56
N LEU A 214 17.77 -8.55 0.92
CA LEU A 214 16.87 -9.55 0.34
C LEU A 214 15.58 -8.88 -0.10
N LEU A 215 15.16 -9.17 -1.33
CA LEU A 215 13.88 -8.74 -1.86
C LEU A 215 12.88 -9.90 -1.86
N PHE A 216 11.75 -9.72 -1.20
CA PHE A 216 10.59 -10.58 -1.35
C PHE A 216 9.61 -9.92 -2.32
N ILE A 217 9.16 -10.66 -3.33
CA ILE A 217 8.08 -10.24 -4.21
C ILE A 217 6.87 -11.10 -3.86
N ASP A 218 5.92 -10.50 -3.15
CA ASP A 218 4.65 -11.14 -2.81
C ASP A 218 3.70 -11.16 -4.01
N GLU A 219 2.89 -12.21 -4.09
CA GLU A 219 1.96 -12.50 -5.20
C GLU A 219 2.63 -12.29 -6.56
N SER A 220 3.81 -12.87 -6.71
CA SER A 220 4.79 -12.49 -7.71
C SER A 220 4.32 -12.61 -9.17
N HIS A 221 3.47 -13.59 -9.46
CA HIS A 221 2.72 -13.75 -10.72
C HIS A 221 1.90 -12.52 -11.16
N MET A 222 1.50 -11.65 -10.22
CA MET A 222 0.83 -10.37 -10.50
C MET A 222 1.79 -9.19 -10.36
N THR A 223 2.62 -9.20 -9.32
CA THR A 223 3.53 -8.10 -9.00
C THR A 223 4.62 -7.90 -10.06
N VAL A 224 5.20 -8.97 -10.62
CA VAL A 224 6.25 -8.88 -11.66
C VAL A 224 5.72 -8.24 -12.95
N PRO A 225 4.58 -8.69 -13.53
CA PRO A 225 3.95 -7.99 -14.66
C PRO A 225 3.62 -6.53 -14.35
N GLN A 226 3.16 -6.23 -13.13
CA GLN A 226 2.85 -4.86 -12.73
C GLN A 226 4.09 -3.97 -12.78
N ILE A 227 5.21 -4.40 -12.18
CA ILE A 227 6.51 -3.69 -12.23
C ILE A 227 6.91 -3.42 -13.69
N ARG A 228 6.80 -4.43 -14.57
CA ARG A 228 7.12 -4.29 -15.99
C ARG A 228 6.24 -3.26 -16.71
N GLY A 229 4.95 -3.17 -16.34
CA GLY A 229 3.99 -2.27 -16.95
C GLY A 229 4.13 -0.79 -16.56
N MET A 230 4.73 -0.48 -15.39
CA MET A 230 4.78 0.88 -14.84
C MET A 230 5.47 1.89 -15.75
N TYR A 231 6.62 1.53 -16.34
CA TYR A 231 7.34 2.41 -17.27
C TYR A 231 6.51 2.79 -18.49
N ASN A 232 5.88 1.81 -19.15
CA ASN A 232 5.11 2.05 -20.38
C ASN A 232 3.88 2.93 -20.11
N GLY A 233 3.20 2.72 -18.98
CA GLY A 233 2.08 3.55 -18.57
C GLY A 233 2.48 5.00 -18.28
N ASP A 234 3.55 5.20 -17.51
CA ASP A 234 4.05 6.55 -17.21
C ASP A 234 4.56 7.28 -18.45
N HIS A 235 5.30 6.57 -19.32
CA HIS A 235 5.82 7.11 -20.57
C HIS A 235 4.70 7.58 -21.51
N SER A 236 3.65 6.76 -21.70
CA SER A 236 2.50 7.13 -22.53
C SER A 236 1.80 8.40 -22.03
N ARG A 237 1.52 8.46 -20.71
CA ARG A 237 0.88 9.63 -20.07
C ARG A 237 1.72 10.91 -20.22
N LYS A 238 3.04 10.80 -20.05
CA LYS A 238 3.95 11.94 -20.19
C LYS A 238 4.15 12.39 -21.63
N GLY A 239 4.10 11.46 -22.58
CA GLY A 239 4.15 11.77 -24.01
C GLY A 239 3.10 12.83 -24.37
N THR A 240 1.86 12.63 -23.93
CA THR A 240 0.79 13.60 -24.12
C THR A 240 1.11 14.97 -23.50
N LEU A 241 1.60 15.02 -22.26
CA LEU A 241 1.93 16.29 -21.59
C LEU A 241 3.03 17.07 -22.32
N ILE A 242 4.04 16.37 -22.83
CA ILE A 242 5.18 16.95 -23.55
C ILE A 242 4.73 17.41 -24.94
N ASP A 243 3.93 16.61 -25.65
CA ASP A 243 3.41 16.94 -26.97
C ASP A 243 2.52 18.19 -26.98
N PHE A 244 1.88 18.48 -25.84
CA PHE A 244 1.07 19.68 -25.60
C PHE A 244 1.82 20.77 -24.81
N GLY A 245 3.14 20.69 -24.66
CA GLY A 245 3.96 21.77 -24.09
C GLY A 245 3.75 22.05 -22.59
N PHE A 246 3.26 21.07 -21.81
CA PHE A 246 3.12 21.20 -20.35
C PHE A 246 4.42 20.90 -19.60
N ARG A 247 5.34 20.15 -20.21
CA ARG A 247 6.62 19.69 -19.62
C ARG A 247 7.71 19.60 -20.68
N LEU A 248 8.97 19.77 -20.27
CA LEU A 248 10.14 19.45 -21.10
C LEU A 248 10.28 17.93 -21.31
N LYS A 249 11.01 17.51 -22.35
CA LYS A 249 11.33 16.10 -22.58
C LYS A 249 12.09 15.47 -21.42
N ALA A 250 12.85 16.24 -20.66
CA ALA A 250 13.51 15.77 -19.45
C ALA A 250 12.55 15.17 -18.41
N ALA A 251 11.26 15.50 -18.46
CA ALA A 251 10.26 14.87 -17.58
C ALA A 251 10.09 13.35 -17.84
N PHE A 252 10.47 12.85 -19.02
CA PHE A 252 10.56 11.40 -19.27
C PHE A 252 11.57 10.72 -18.36
N ASP A 253 12.60 11.43 -17.90
CA ASP A 253 13.67 10.88 -17.06
C ASP A 253 13.30 10.85 -15.57
N ASN A 254 12.13 11.41 -15.21
CA ASN A 254 11.50 11.30 -13.89
C ASN A 254 10.50 10.13 -13.82
N ARG A 255 10.93 8.92 -14.15
CA ARG A 255 10.07 7.77 -14.42
C ARG A 255 10.23 6.69 -13.34
N PRO A 256 9.39 5.64 -13.33
CA PRO A 256 9.78 4.40 -12.67
C PRO A 256 10.95 3.71 -13.42
N LEU A 257 11.65 2.81 -12.71
CA LEU A 257 12.64 1.93 -13.32
C LEU A 257 12.00 1.09 -14.42
N LYS A 258 12.74 0.90 -15.53
CA LYS A 258 12.43 -0.14 -16.51
C LYS A 258 12.68 -1.50 -15.88
N PHE A 259 12.04 -2.54 -16.42
CA PHE A 259 12.22 -3.89 -15.89
C PHE A 259 13.69 -4.35 -15.95
N GLU A 260 14.39 -3.96 -17.01
CA GLU A 260 15.80 -4.24 -17.25
C GLU A 260 16.74 -3.47 -16.31
N GLU A 261 16.27 -2.34 -15.76
CA GLU A 261 17.00 -1.54 -14.77
C GLU A 261 16.75 -2.05 -13.35
N PHE A 262 15.51 -2.46 -13.06
CA PHE A 262 15.12 -3.01 -11.77
C PHE A 262 15.77 -4.36 -11.49
N TYR A 263 15.69 -5.29 -12.45
CA TYR A 263 15.99 -6.69 -12.22
C TYR A 263 17.44 -6.99 -11.78
N PRO A 264 18.48 -6.28 -12.28
CA PRO A 264 19.86 -6.49 -11.85
C PRO A 264 20.22 -5.87 -10.50
N VAL A 265 19.36 -5.03 -9.92
CA VAL A 265 19.66 -4.29 -8.68
C VAL A 265 19.66 -5.21 -7.45
N PRO A 266 18.60 -5.99 -7.17
CA PRO A 266 18.62 -6.96 -6.08
C PRO A 266 19.45 -8.19 -6.44
N SER A 267 20.45 -8.50 -5.61
CA SER A 267 21.30 -9.69 -5.75
C SER A 267 20.57 -10.98 -5.35
N LYS A 268 19.57 -10.89 -4.45
CA LYS A 268 18.81 -12.00 -3.90
C LYS A 268 17.31 -11.66 -3.96
N ILE A 269 16.54 -12.46 -4.69
CA ILE A 269 15.09 -12.30 -4.84
C ILE A 269 14.40 -13.60 -4.43
N ILE A 270 13.36 -13.51 -3.63
CA ILE A 270 12.44 -14.60 -3.32
C ILE A 270 11.06 -14.25 -3.88
N TYR A 271 10.61 -15.04 -4.84
CA TYR A 271 9.25 -14.96 -5.37
C TYR A 271 8.32 -15.76 -4.49
N VAL A 272 7.23 -15.14 -4.04
CA VAL A 272 6.21 -15.80 -3.23
C VAL A 272 4.91 -15.80 -4.02
N SER A 273 4.47 -16.98 -4.45
CA SER A 273 3.19 -17.17 -5.13
C SER A 273 2.71 -18.61 -5.01
N ALA A 274 1.39 -18.80 -4.91
CA ALA A 274 0.75 -20.12 -5.02
C ALA A 274 0.71 -20.64 -6.48
N THR A 275 0.91 -19.74 -7.44
CA THR A 275 0.81 -19.94 -8.89
C THR A 275 1.92 -19.16 -9.60
N PRO A 276 3.21 -19.47 -9.36
CA PRO A 276 4.30 -18.77 -10.03
C PRO A 276 4.25 -19.00 -11.54
N ASP A 277 4.56 -17.96 -12.32
CA ASP A 277 4.63 -18.02 -13.77
C ASP A 277 5.86 -18.82 -14.24
N GLU A 278 5.82 -19.32 -15.48
CA GLU A 278 6.95 -20.05 -16.09
C GLU A 278 8.26 -19.25 -16.05
N TRP A 279 8.19 -17.93 -16.28
CA TRP A 279 9.35 -17.05 -16.20
C TRP A 279 10.00 -17.06 -14.82
N GLU A 280 9.21 -17.05 -13.74
CA GLU A 280 9.70 -17.05 -12.36
C GLU A 280 10.33 -18.39 -12.01
N ILE A 281 9.66 -19.47 -12.43
CA ILE A 281 10.14 -20.84 -12.31
C ILE A 281 11.49 -20.97 -13.02
N GLU A 282 11.59 -20.54 -14.27
CA GLU A 282 12.82 -20.59 -15.08
C GLU A 282 13.96 -19.80 -14.46
N ARG A 283 13.70 -18.58 -13.98
CA ARG A 283 14.69 -17.73 -13.32
C ARG A 283 15.18 -18.32 -12.00
N SER A 284 14.33 -19.07 -11.32
CA SER A 284 14.67 -19.73 -10.05
C SER A 284 15.46 -21.02 -10.25
N LYS A 285 15.52 -21.59 -11.46
CA LYS A 285 16.27 -22.83 -11.72
C LYS A 285 17.78 -22.57 -11.63
N ILE A 286 18.40 -23.03 -10.55
CA ILE A 286 19.86 -23.09 -10.46
C ILE A 286 20.30 -24.41 -11.10
N LYS A 287 21.18 -24.34 -12.10
CA LYS A 287 21.87 -25.52 -12.64
C LYS A 287 22.92 -25.98 -11.62
N ASP A 288 22.53 -26.88 -10.73
CA ASP A 288 23.51 -27.64 -9.97
C ASP A 288 24.23 -28.62 -10.91
N GLN A 289 25.54 -28.44 -11.07
CA GLN A 289 26.35 -29.29 -11.93
C GLN A 289 26.59 -30.69 -11.32
N ARG A 290 26.31 -30.88 -10.02
CA ARG A 290 26.60 -32.15 -9.32
C ARG A 290 25.35 -32.99 -9.06
N SER A 291 24.19 -32.37 -8.92
CA SER A 291 22.93 -33.05 -8.68
C SER A 291 21.97 -32.68 -9.81
N LYS A 292 21.48 -33.63 -10.61
CA LYS A 292 20.43 -33.39 -11.64
C LYS A 292 19.08 -32.87 -11.06
N LYS A 293 19.06 -32.31 -9.85
CA LYS A 293 17.90 -31.68 -9.21
C LYS A 293 17.84 -30.21 -9.62
N ILE A 294 16.65 -29.77 -10.02
CA ILE A 294 16.36 -28.34 -10.15
C ILE A 294 16.34 -27.77 -8.73
N LEU A 295 17.38 -27.03 -8.36
CA LEU A 295 17.42 -26.25 -7.12
C LEU A 295 16.69 -24.92 -7.34
N GLY A 296 15.99 -24.42 -6.33
CA GLY A 296 15.44 -23.06 -6.29
C GLY A 296 13.91 -22.92 -6.20
N ILE A 297 13.14 -24.02 -6.33
CA ILE A 297 11.70 -24.03 -6.03
C ILE A 297 11.49 -24.69 -4.68
N VAL A 298 10.83 -23.98 -3.76
CA VAL A 298 10.44 -24.50 -2.44
C VAL A 298 8.93 -24.57 -2.40
N GLU A 299 8.38 -25.79 -2.29
CA GLU A 299 6.94 -25.98 -2.12
C GLU A 299 6.56 -25.95 -0.63
N GLN A 300 5.61 -25.09 -0.26
CA GLN A 300 5.00 -25.07 1.08
C GLN A 300 3.51 -25.37 0.98
N LEU A 301 3.13 -26.65 1.10
CA LEU A 301 1.75 -27.12 0.90
C LEU A 301 0.96 -27.30 2.20
N ILE A 302 1.64 -27.50 3.33
CA ILE A 302 0.99 -27.82 4.61
C ILE A 302 0.54 -26.54 5.30
N ARG A 303 -0.74 -26.49 5.69
CA ARG A 303 -1.29 -25.42 6.52
C ARG A 303 -1.11 -25.78 8.00
N PRO A 304 -0.71 -24.83 8.87
CA PRO A 304 -0.56 -25.11 10.31
C PRO A 304 -1.83 -25.65 10.98
N THR A 305 -3.01 -25.31 10.46
CA THR A 305 -4.31 -25.78 10.99
C THR A 305 -4.75 -27.14 10.46
N GLY A 306 -3.97 -27.77 9.58
CA GLY A 306 -4.34 -29.02 8.91
C GLY A 306 -5.44 -28.86 7.85
N LEU A 307 -5.87 -27.63 7.52
CA LEU A 307 -6.83 -27.43 6.43
C LEU A 307 -6.25 -27.93 5.09
N ILE A 308 -7.09 -28.63 4.34
CA ILE A 308 -6.73 -29.22 3.06
C ILE A 308 -7.38 -28.43 1.92
N ASP A 309 -6.80 -28.52 0.73
CA ASP A 309 -7.37 -27.93 -0.49
C ASP A 309 -8.76 -28.52 -0.78
N PRO A 310 -9.69 -27.75 -1.36
CA PRO A 310 -11.10 -28.13 -1.46
C PRO A 310 -11.33 -29.33 -2.38
N GLU A 311 -12.48 -29.97 -2.22
CA GLU A 311 -12.97 -30.94 -3.18
C GLU A 311 -13.54 -30.23 -4.42
N ILE A 312 -13.24 -30.76 -5.61
CA ILE A 312 -13.69 -30.19 -6.88
C ILE A 312 -14.76 -31.09 -7.49
N ILE A 313 -15.90 -30.47 -7.82
CA ILE A 313 -17.04 -31.08 -8.50
C ILE A 313 -17.19 -30.40 -9.85
N ILE A 314 -17.30 -31.18 -10.92
CA ILE A 314 -17.50 -30.67 -12.28
C ILE A 314 -18.93 -31.00 -12.69
N LYS A 315 -19.68 -29.99 -13.13
CA LYS A 315 -21.07 -30.11 -13.57
C LYS A 315 -21.24 -29.49 -14.97
N PRO A 316 -22.20 -29.95 -15.79
CA PRO A 316 -22.50 -29.33 -17.07
C PRO A 316 -22.89 -27.85 -16.92
N ALA A 317 -22.55 -27.01 -17.89
CA ALA A 317 -22.98 -25.61 -17.89
C ALA A 317 -24.49 -25.49 -18.14
N LYS A 318 -25.07 -26.47 -18.85
CA LYS A 318 -26.53 -26.54 -19.04
C LYS A 318 -27.25 -26.72 -17.70
N GLY A 319 -28.02 -25.71 -17.31
CA GLY A 319 -28.77 -25.72 -16.05
C GLY A 319 -27.92 -25.33 -14.83
N GLU A 320 -26.80 -24.64 -15.02
CA GLU A 320 -25.93 -24.17 -13.93
C GLU A 320 -26.68 -23.31 -12.89
N ILE A 321 -27.58 -22.41 -13.33
CA ILE A 321 -28.27 -21.49 -12.40
C ILE A 321 -29.26 -22.24 -11.48
N PRO A 322 -30.17 -23.11 -11.98
CA PRO A 322 -31.00 -23.94 -11.11
C PRO A 322 -30.22 -24.82 -10.14
N ASP A 323 -29.08 -25.38 -10.56
CA ASP A 323 -28.23 -26.19 -9.69
C ASP A 323 -27.55 -25.33 -8.62
N LEU A 324 -26.99 -24.18 -9.01
CA LEU A 324 -26.37 -23.22 -8.11
C LEU A 324 -27.34 -22.76 -7.01
N ILE A 325 -28.61 -22.52 -7.34
CA ILE A 325 -29.64 -22.15 -6.37
C ILE A 325 -29.81 -23.23 -5.30
N LYS A 326 -29.88 -24.51 -5.69
CA LYS A 326 -29.99 -25.63 -4.73
C LYS A 326 -28.79 -25.69 -3.80
N GLU A 327 -27.59 -25.52 -4.35
CA GLU A 327 -26.36 -25.49 -3.57
C GLU A 327 -26.34 -24.30 -2.59
N ILE A 328 -26.75 -23.11 -3.04
CA ILE A 328 -26.88 -21.92 -2.18
C ILE A 328 -27.85 -22.19 -1.02
N GLU A 329 -29.02 -22.77 -1.28
CA GLU A 329 -30.00 -23.07 -0.23
C GLU A 329 -29.47 -24.06 0.83
N ILE A 330 -28.71 -25.07 0.40
CA ILE A 330 -28.07 -26.03 1.31
C ILE A 330 -27.07 -25.33 2.23
N ARG A 331 -26.28 -24.40 1.69
CA ARG A 331 -25.24 -23.66 2.43
C ARG A 331 -25.81 -22.58 3.33
N ALA A 332 -26.83 -21.86 2.87
CA ALA A 332 -27.54 -20.86 3.67
C ALA A 332 -28.16 -21.48 4.93
N LYS A 333 -28.73 -22.70 4.84
CA LYS A 333 -29.23 -23.46 6.01
C LYS A 333 -28.15 -23.78 7.05
N ARG A 334 -26.87 -23.84 6.64
CA ARG A 334 -25.71 -24.08 7.51
C ARG A 334 -25.02 -22.79 7.95
N ASN A 335 -25.57 -21.62 7.59
CA ASN A 335 -24.95 -20.31 7.75
C ASN A 335 -23.57 -20.18 7.08
N GLU A 336 -23.26 -21.03 6.10
CA GLU A 336 -22.03 -20.96 5.31
C GLU A 336 -22.19 -19.95 4.16
N LYS A 337 -21.08 -19.39 3.67
CA LYS A 337 -21.05 -18.37 2.61
C LYS A 337 -20.59 -18.94 1.27
N ILE A 338 -21.05 -18.33 0.18
CA ILE A 338 -20.79 -18.78 -1.19
C ILE A 338 -20.15 -17.64 -1.99
N LEU A 339 -19.11 -17.98 -2.74
CA LEU A 339 -18.55 -17.10 -3.77
C LEU A 339 -18.91 -17.63 -5.15
N VAL A 340 -19.39 -16.75 -6.02
CA VAL A 340 -19.72 -17.10 -7.41
C VAL A 340 -18.88 -16.24 -8.34
N THR A 341 -18.14 -16.85 -9.26
CA THR A 341 -17.38 -16.11 -10.28
C THR A 341 -18.03 -16.20 -11.65
N THR A 342 -18.35 -15.05 -12.24
CA THR A 342 -18.86 -14.90 -13.62
C THR A 342 -17.76 -14.36 -14.54
N LEU A 343 -18.05 -14.19 -15.83
CA LEU A 343 -17.12 -13.58 -16.80
C LEU A 343 -17.32 -12.08 -16.99
N THR A 344 -18.55 -11.59 -16.86
CA THR A 344 -18.89 -10.18 -17.14
C THR A 344 -19.58 -9.51 -15.97
N LYS A 345 -19.40 -8.19 -15.85
CA LYS A 345 -20.04 -7.37 -14.82
C LYS A 345 -21.56 -7.46 -14.93
N LYS A 346 -22.07 -7.36 -16.17
CA LYS A 346 -23.48 -7.50 -16.48
C LYS A 346 -24.05 -8.83 -15.99
N THR A 347 -23.39 -9.96 -16.26
CA THR A 347 -23.82 -11.27 -15.76
C THR A 347 -23.81 -11.34 -14.24
N ALA A 348 -22.83 -10.70 -13.57
CA ALA A 348 -22.79 -10.65 -12.10
C ALA A 348 -23.98 -9.85 -11.51
N GLU A 349 -24.30 -8.73 -12.14
CA GLU A 349 -25.44 -7.86 -11.78
C GLU A 349 -26.77 -8.58 -12.02
N ASP A 350 -26.98 -9.09 -13.24
CA ASP A 350 -28.19 -9.82 -13.65
C ASP A 350 -28.44 -11.03 -12.73
N LEU A 351 -27.39 -11.80 -12.42
CA LEU A 351 -27.48 -12.93 -11.49
C LEU A 351 -27.82 -12.48 -10.07
N SER A 352 -27.24 -11.37 -9.60
CA SER A 352 -27.57 -10.85 -8.28
C SER A 352 -29.03 -10.40 -8.18
N VAL A 353 -29.57 -9.76 -9.23
CA VAL A 353 -30.98 -9.37 -9.29
C VAL A 353 -31.88 -10.62 -9.30
N TYR A 354 -31.57 -11.59 -10.16
CA TYR A 354 -32.32 -12.83 -10.26
C TYR A 354 -32.36 -13.62 -8.94
N LEU A 355 -31.24 -13.75 -8.24
CA LEU A 355 -31.20 -14.39 -6.92
C LEU A 355 -32.05 -13.64 -5.89
N LYS A 356 -32.03 -12.30 -5.90
CA LYS A 356 -32.86 -11.48 -5.00
C LYS A 356 -34.36 -11.67 -5.28
N GLU A 357 -34.78 -11.77 -6.53
CA GLU A 357 -36.17 -12.08 -6.91
C GLU A 357 -36.62 -13.46 -6.39
N LYS A 358 -35.69 -14.42 -6.35
CA LYS A 358 -35.89 -15.74 -5.72
C LYS A 358 -35.77 -15.71 -4.20
N LYS A 359 -35.72 -14.53 -3.57
CA LYS A 359 -35.57 -14.32 -2.11
C LYS A 359 -34.26 -14.86 -1.53
N ILE A 360 -33.23 -15.00 -2.36
CA ILE A 360 -31.88 -15.35 -1.93
C ILE A 360 -31.10 -14.07 -1.63
N ARG A 361 -30.44 -14.03 -0.47
CA ARG A 361 -29.63 -12.88 -0.06
C ARG A 361 -28.30 -12.92 -0.81
N ALA A 362 -28.23 -12.19 -1.92
CA ALA A 362 -27.06 -12.09 -2.77
C ALA A 362 -26.60 -10.65 -2.94
N SER A 363 -25.29 -10.46 -3.11
CA SER A 363 -24.68 -9.19 -3.52
C SER A 363 -23.66 -9.43 -4.63
N TYR A 364 -23.29 -8.38 -5.35
CA TYR A 364 -22.27 -8.46 -6.41
C TYR A 364 -21.10 -7.50 -6.14
N LEU A 365 -19.94 -7.82 -6.71
CA LEU A 365 -18.71 -7.04 -6.60
C LEU A 365 -18.00 -6.96 -7.97
N HIS A 366 -17.71 -5.74 -8.42
CA HIS A 366 -16.94 -5.48 -9.65
C HIS A 366 -15.78 -4.50 -9.42
N SER A 367 -15.00 -4.27 -10.48
CA SER A 367 -13.75 -3.49 -10.44
C SER A 367 -13.91 -2.00 -10.15
N ASP A 368 -15.10 -1.44 -10.35
CA ASP A 368 -15.32 0.01 -10.27
C ASP A 368 -15.88 0.44 -8.90
N VAL A 369 -16.23 -0.55 -8.07
CA VAL A 369 -16.57 -0.34 -6.66
C VAL A 369 -15.34 0.24 -5.96
N LYS A 370 -15.51 1.36 -5.25
CA LYS A 370 -14.39 2.00 -4.54
C LYS A 370 -13.84 1.04 -3.49
N THR A 371 -12.55 1.16 -3.16
CA THR A 371 -11.87 0.21 -2.24
C THR A 371 -12.53 0.15 -0.86
N LEU A 372 -13.09 1.26 -0.38
CA LEU A 372 -13.84 1.33 0.88
C LEU A 372 -15.16 0.56 0.79
N GLU A 373 -15.96 0.83 -0.25
CA GLU A 373 -17.23 0.13 -0.51
C GLU A 373 -17.02 -1.39 -0.69
N ARG A 374 -15.93 -1.80 -1.32
CA ARG A 374 -15.54 -3.21 -1.44
C ARG A 374 -15.34 -3.87 -0.06
N SER A 375 -14.68 -3.16 0.86
CA SER A 375 -14.44 -3.69 2.21
C SER A 375 -15.75 -3.83 2.98
N ASP A 376 -16.66 -2.86 2.85
CA ASP A 376 -17.99 -2.92 3.45
C ASP A 376 -18.80 -4.13 2.94
N ILE A 377 -18.80 -4.38 1.63
CA ILE A 377 -19.51 -5.54 1.04
C ILE A 377 -18.97 -6.86 1.64
N LEU A 378 -17.65 -6.98 1.78
CA LEU A 378 -17.04 -8.18 2.35
C LEU A 378 -17.36 -8.34 3.83
N ASP A 379 -17.35 -7.26 4.61
CA ASP A 379 -17.74 -7.31 6.02
C ASP A 379 -19.22 -7.69 6.18
N ASN A 380 -20.09 -7.21 5.29
CA ASN A 380 -21.51 -7.53 5.30
C ASN A 380 -21.76 -9.01 4.94
N LEU A 381 -20.96 -9.60 4.04
CA LEU A 381 -20.97 -11.05 3.80
C LEU A 381 -20.60 -11.82 5.08
N ARG A 382 -19.55 -11.39 5.79
CA ARG A 382 -19.09 -12.05 7.03
C ARG A 382 -20.10 -11.92 8.17
N LYS A 383 -20.77 -10.77 8.28
CA LYS A 383 -21.86 -10.53 9.26
C LYS A 383 -23.14 -11.32 8.92
N GLY A 384 -23.23 -11.89 7.72
CA GLY A 384 -24.40 -12.63 7.28
C GLY A 384 -25.56 -11.73 6.89
N GLU A 385 -25.32 -10.49 6.44
CA GLU A 385 -26.35 -9.68 5.78
C GLU A 385 -26.81 -10.35 4.48
N PHE A 386 -25.88 -11.01 3.80
CA PHE A 386 -26.15 -11.86 2.66
C PHE A 386 -25.26 -13.12 2.68
N ASP A 387 -25.64 -14.12 1.89
CA ASP A 387 -24.99 -15.44 1.88
C ASP A 387 -24.12 -15.65 0.64
N VAL A 388 -24.43 -14.95 -0.45
CA VAL A 388 -23.81 -15.15 -1.77
C VAL A 388 -23.15 -13.86 -2.25
N LEU A 389 -21.86 -13.93 -2.59
CA LEU A 389 -21.14 -12.86 -3.26
C LEU A 389 -20.78 -13.26 -4.69
N ILE A 390 -21.30 -12.51 -5.67
CA ILE A 390 -21.04 -12.73 -7.08
C ILE A 390 -20.00 -11.73 -7.57
N GLY A 391 -19.01 -12.15 -8.35
CA GLY A 391 -18.09 -11.19 -8.95
C GLY A 391 -17.37 -11.73 -10.17
N VAL A 392 -16.76 -10.83 -10.93
CA VAL A 392 -15.98 -11.22 -12.13
C VAL A 392 -14.60 -11.69 -11.73
N ASN A 393 -13.90 -10.83 -10.98
CA ASN A 393 -12.57 -11.09 -10.48
C ASN A 393 -12.56 -10.93 -8.95
N LEU A 394 -13.00 -11.98 -8.27
CA LEU A 394 -12.88 -12.11 -6.82
C LEU A 394 -11.42 -12.46 -6.40
N LEU A 395 -10.48 -12.51 -7.35
CA LEU A 395 -9.09 -12.92 -7.12
C LEU A 395 -8.22 -11.84 -6.50
N ARG A 396 -8.67 -10.58 -6.46
CA ARG A 396 -7.83 -9.50 -5.92
C ARG A 396 -7.43 -9.83 -4.48
N GLU A 397 -6.12 -9.79 -4.26
CA GLU A 397 -5.39 -10.33 -3.12
C GLU A 397 -6.04 -9.93 -1.79
N GLY A 398 -6.12 -10.88 -0.86
CA GLY A 398 -6.56 -10.61 0.51
C GLY A 398 -7.99 -10.99 0.91
N LEU A 399 -8.81 -11.63 0.06
CA LEU A 399 -10.09 -12.20 0.54
C LEU A 399 -9.84 -13.40 1.47
N ASP A 400 -9.84 -13.13 2.77
CA ASP A 400 -9.75 -14.12 3.85
C ASP A 400 -11.08 -14.29 4.55
N LEU A 401 -11.89 -15.17 3.97
CA LEU A 401 -13.25 -15.47 4.37
C LEU A 401 -13.32 -16.93 4.83
N PRO A 402 -12.99 -17.23 6.09
CA PRO A 402 -13.11 -18.58 6.63
C PRO A 402 -14.55 -19.10 6.63
N GLU A 403 -15.55 -18.23 6.48
CA GLU A 403 -16.97 -18.55 6.42
C GLU A 403 -17.42 -19.11 5.06
N VAL A 404 -16.56 -19.00 4.02
CA VAL A 404 -16.87 -19.46 2.66
C VAL A 404 -16.62 -20.97 2.54
N SER A 405 -17.68 -21.75 2.35
CA SER A 405 -17.57 -23.21 2.16
C SER A 405 -17.76 -23.65 0.71
N LEU A 406 -18.30 -22.78 -0.16
CA LEU A 406 -18.53 -23.09 -1.57
C LEU A 406 -18.01 -21.97 -2.48
N VAL A 407 -17.26 -22.37 -3.51
CA VAL A 407 -16.89 -21.50 -4.63
C VAL A 407 -17.46 -22.09 -5.92
N ALA A 408 -18.33 -21.34 -6.60
CA ALA A 408 -18.91 -21.72 -7.87
C ALA A 408 -18.28 -20.91 -9.01
N ILE A 409 -17.78 -21.60 -10.04
CA ILE A 409 -17.17 -21.00 -11.22
C ILE A 409 -18.10 -21.24 -12.42
N LEU A 410 -18.81 -20.18 -12.83
CA LEU A 410 -19.69 -20.21 -14.00
C LEU A 410 -18.87 -20.02 -15.28
N ASP A 411 -19.37 -20.55 -16.39
CA ASP A 411 -18.71 -20.47 -17.71
C ASP A 411 -17.22 -20.85 -17.65
N ALA A 412 -16.87 -21.93 -16.95
CA ALA A 412 -15.48 -22.23 -16.64
C ALA A 412 -14.66 -22.67 -17.87
N ASP A 413 -15.33 -23.15 -18.92
CA ASP A 413 -14.75 -23.59 -20.19
C ASP A 413 -14.49 -22.45 -21.19
N ARG A 414 -14.91 -21.22 -20.87
CA ARG A 414 -14.59 -20.03 -21.66
C ARG A 414 -13.16 -19.57 -21.36
N GLU A 415 -12.20 -20.07 -22.14
CA GLU A 415 -10.80 -19.70 -21.98
C GLU A 415 -10.57 -18.19 -22.09
N GLY A 416 -9.58 -17.71 -21.33
CA GLY A 416 -9.24 -16.29 -21.21
C GLY A 416 -8.55 -16.02 -19.88
N PHE A 417 -8.26 -14.75 -19.60
CA PHE A 417 -7.55 -14.36 -18.37
C PHE A 417 -8.23 -14.86 -17.09
N LEU A 418 -9.57 -14.77 -17.01
CA LEU A 418 -10.34 -15.17 -15.82
C LEU A 418 -10.50 -16.69 -15.65
N ARG A 419 -10.13 -17.48 -16.67
CA ARG A 419 -10.23 -18.96 -16.68
C ARG A 419 -8.89 -19.61 -17.06
N SER A 420 -7.79 -18.87 -16.88
CA SER A 420 -6.45 -19.43 -16.99
C SER A 420 -6.19 -20.41 -15.85
N TYR A 421 -5.18 -21.27 -16.02
CA TYR A 421 -4.67 -22.14 -14.97
C TYR A 421 -4.45 -21.39 -13.64
N THR A 422 -3.79 -20.23 -13.69
CA THR A 422 -3.48 -19.41 -12.52
C THR A 422 -4.75 -18.88 -11.84
N SER A 423 -5.67 -18.29 -12.61
CA SER A 423 -6.95 -17.76 -12.12
C SER A 423 -7.84 -18.84 -11.50
N LEU A 424 -7.87 -20.04 -12.09
CA LEU A 424 -8.65 -21.16 -11.55
C LEU A 424 -8.08 -21.62 -10.20
N ILE A 425 -6.77 -21.84 -10.08
CA ILE A 425 -6.14 -22.23 -8.79
C ILE A 425 -6.43 -21.18 -7.71
N GLN A 426 -6.26 -19.89 -8.02
CA GLN A 426 -6.51 -18.80 -7.08
C GLN A 426 -7.99 -18.72 -6.65
N THR A 427 -8.92 -18.93 -7.59
CA THR A 427 -10.36 -18.95 -7.32
C THR A 427 -10.72 -20.11 -6.39
N MET A 428 -10.24 -21.32 -6.73
CA MET A 428 -10.46 -22.52 -5.93
C MET A 428 -9.85 -22.41 -4.53
N GLY A 429 -8.69 -21.75 -4.41
CA GLY A 429 -8.03 -21.50 -3.13
C GLY A 429 -8.88 -20.74 -2.11
N ARG A 430 -9.91 -20.00 -2.54
CA ARG A 430 -10.84 -19.29 -1.63
C ARG A 430 -11.67 -20.25 -0.77
N ALA A 431 -11.97 -21.46 -1.26
CA ALA A 431 -12.66 -22.49 -0.48
C ALA A 431 -11.73 -23.24 0.50
N ALA A 432 -10.40 -23.13 0.35
CA ALA A 432 -9.43 -23.87 1.16
C ALA A 432 -9.30 -23.38 2.61
N ARG A 433 -10.08 -22.36 2.99
CA ARG A 433 -10.13 -21.80 4.35
C ARG A 433 -11.21 -22.39 5.23
N HIS A 434 -12.12 -23.19 4.66
CA HIS A 434 -13.21 -23.85 5.37
C HIS A 434 -13.02 -25.38 5.37
N ILE A 435 -13.33 -26.03 6.48
CA ILE A 435 -13.15 -27.49 6.64
C ILE A 435 -13.96 -28.32 5.63
N THR A 436 -15.17 -27.88 5.30
CA THR A 436 -16.04 -28.47 4.26
C THR A 436 -15.93 -27.76 2.91
N GLY A 437 -14.83 -27.04 2.66
CA GLY A 437 -14.60 -26.28 1.44
C GLY A 437 -14.76 -27.12 0.17
N GLN A 438 -15.63 -26.67 -0.73
CA GLN A 438 -15.91 -27.29 -2.02
C GLN A 438 -15.89 -26.26 -3.15
N VAL A 439 -15.57 -26.74 -4.34
CA VAL A 439 -15.59 -25.96 -5.59
C VAL A 439 -16.51 -26.67 -6.58
N ILE A 440 -17.42 -25.92 -7.20
CA ILE A 440 -18.17 -26.39 -8.37
C ILE A 440 -17.69 -25.65 -9.61
N ILE A 441 -17.29 -26.41 -10.62
CA ILE A 441 -16.91 -25.91 -11.94
C ILE A 441 -18.03 -26.25 -12.91
N TYR A 442 -18.71 -25.24 -13.43
CA TYR A 442 -19.72 -25.41 -14.49
C TYR A 442 -19.05 -25.27 -15.85
N ALA A 443 -18.95 -26.38 -16.58
CA ALA A 443 -18.25 -26.47 -17.86
C ALA A 443 -18.83 -27.62 -18.70
N ASP A 444 -19.00 -27.39 -20.00
CA ASP A 444 -19.32 -28.46 -20.95
C ASP A 444 -18.05 -29.06 -21.56
N VAL A 445 -16.96 -28.28 -21.64
CA VAL A 445 -15.67 -28.72 -22.18
C VAL A 445 -14.56 -28.66 -21.12
N MET A 446 -13.82 -29.75 -20.99
CA MET A 446 -12.62 -29.81 -20.14
C MET A 446 -11.43 -29.17 -20.86
N THR A 447 -11.26 -27.85 -20.68
CA THR A 447 -10.13 -27.10 -21.25
C THR A 447 -8.80 -27.52 -20.62
N LYS A 448 -7.68 -27.20 -21.29
CA LYS A 448 -6.33 -27.49 -20.78
C LYS A 448 -6.08 -26.81 -19.42
N SER A 449 -6.62 -25.61 -19.23
CA SER A 449 -6.52 -24.85 -17.98
C SER A 449 -7.27 -25.55 -16.84
N ILE A 450 -8.50 -26.01 -17.09
CA ILE A 450 -9.29 -26.76 -16.09
C ILE A 450 -8.57 -28.04 -15.70
N VAL A 451 -8.16 -28.86 -16.68
CA VAL A 451 -7.50 -30.15 -16.41
C VAL A 451 -6.27 -29.96 -15.53
N LYS A 452 -5.34 -29.08 -15.93
CA LYS A 452 -4.13 -28.80 -15.14
C LYS A 452 -4.44 -28.28 -13.74
N ALA A 453 -5.43 -27.38 -13.61
CA ALA A 453 -5.79 -26.80 -12.31
C ALA A 453 -6.39 -27.85 -11.36
N VAL A 454 -7.27 -28.71 -11.87
CA VAL A 454 -7.90 -29.80 -11.11
C VAL A 454 -6.86 -30.83 -10.65
N GLU A 455 -5.94 -31.21 -11.53
CA GLU A 455 -4.85 -32.15 -11.21
C GLU A 455 -3.96 -31.62 -10.07
N GLU A 456 -3.59 -30.33 -10.14
CA GLU A 456 -2.74 -29.71 -9.12
C GLU A 456 -3.43 -29.63 -7.76
N ILE A 457 -4.71 -29.23 -7.70
CA ILE A 457 -5.48 -29.22 -6.45
C ILE A 457 -5.62 -30.63 -5.86
N LYS A 458 -5.90 -31.64 -6.71
CA LYS A 458 -5.96 -33.04 -6.27
C LYS A 458 -4.62 -33.52 -5.70
N ARG A 459 -3.49 -33.16 -6.34
CA ARG A 459 -2.13 -33.46 -5.86
C ARG A 459 -1.89 -32.87 -4.47
N ARG A 460 -2.17 -31.57 -4.29
CA ARG A 460 -2.02 -30.86 -3.03
C ARG A 460 -2.88 -31.46 -1.92
N ARG A 461 -4.18 -31.67 -2.19
CA ARG A 461 -5.14 -32.29 -1.26
C ARG A 461 -4.69 -33.67 -0.80
N LEU A 462 -4.22 -34.53 -1.72
CA LEU A 462 -3.73 -35.87 -1.40
C LEU A 462 -2.50 -35.82 -0.49
N TYR A 463 -1.54 -34.92 -0.78
CA TYR A 463 -0.35 -34.74 0.04
C TYR A 463 -0.71 -34.26 1.46
N GLN A 464 -1.55 -33.23 1.58
CA GLN A 464 -2.01 -32.70 2.86
C GLN A 464 -2.78 -33.74 3.68
N SER A 465 -3.66 -34.53 3.04
CA SER A 465 -4.40 -35.60 3.72
C SER A 465 -3.46 -36.68 4.28
N LYS A 466 -2.45 -37.11 3.52
CA LYS A 466 -1.43 -38.06 3.97
C LYS A 466 -0.62 -37.50 5.14
N TYR A 467 -0.22 -36.23 5.07
CA TYR A 467 0.50 -35.56 6.13
C TYR A 467 -0.33 -35.50 7.42
N ASN A 468 -1.58 -35.05 7.34
CA ASN A 468 -2.48 -34.98 8.49
C ASN A 468 -2.68 -36.35 9.16
N LYS A 469 -2.87 -37.41 8.37
CA LYS A 469 -2.98 -38.79 8.88
C LYS A 469 -1.70 -39.24 9.57
N LYS A 470 -0.53 -38.98 8.98
CA LYS A 470 0.78 -39.34 9.55
C LYS A 470 1.06 -38.62 10.87
N HIS A 471 0.61 -37.37 10.99
CA HIS A 471 0.91 -36.50 12.13
C HIS A 471 -0.26 -36.33 13.11
N ASN A 472 -1.35 -37.10 12.95
CA ASN A 472 -2.57 -37.02 13.77
C ASN A 472 -3.14 -35.60 13.90
N ILE A 473 -3.14 -34.85 12.79
CA ILE A 473 -3.66 -33.47 12.74
C ILE A 473 -5.13 -33.49 12.33
N THR A 474 -6.01 -32.98 13.18
CA THR A 474 -7.42 -32.73 12.83
C THR A 474 -7.57 -31.33 12.21
N PRO A 475 -8.07 -31.21 10.98
CA PRO A 475 -8.29 -29.91 10.34
C PRO A 475 -9.22 -29.01 11.17
N LYS A 476 -8.86 -27.74 11.33
CA LYS A 476 -9.71 -26.74 11.99
C LYS A 476 -9.83 -25.46 11.16
N THR A 477 -11.05 -24.99 10.97
CA THR A 477 -11.33 -23.67 10.37
C THR A 477 -10.80 -22.58 11.30
N ILE A 478 -10.11 -21.58 10.74
CA ILE A 478 -9.63 -20.42 11.51
C ILE A 478 -10.81 -19.50 11.75
N SER A 479 -11.14 -19.19 13.00
CA SER A 479 -12.07 -18.09 13.30
C SER A 479 -11.29 -16.78 13.37
N LYS A 480 -11.67 -15.80 12.55
CA LYS A 480 -11.12 -14.44 12.63
C LYS A 480 -12.18 -13.50 13.20
N PRO A 481 -11.84 -12.64 14.17
CA PRO A 481 -12.77 -11.63 14.64
C PRO A 481 -13.20 -10.74 13.45
N ILE A 482 -14.49 -10.45 13.38
CA ILE A 482 -15.02 -9.43 12.47
C ILE A 482 -14.49 -8.10 13.02
N ARG A 483 -13.67 -7.38 12.26
CA ARG A 483 -13.20 -6.05 12.68
C ARG A 483 -14.43 -5.16 12.72
N GLU A 484 -14.82 -4.70 13.91
CA GLU A 484 -15.89 -3.70 14.02
C GLU A 484 -15.42 -2.39 13.38
N ARG A 485 -16.32 -1.76 12.63
CA ARG A 485 -16.08 -0.48 11.96
C ARG A 485 -15.45 0.50 12.93
N ILE A 486 -14.21 0.89 12.67
CA ILE A 486 -13.74 2.20 13.08
C ILE A 486 -14.38 3.15 12.07
N ALA A 487 -15.56 3.70 12.40
CA ALA A 487 -16.22 4.70 11.57
C ALA A 487 -15.22 5.82 11.21
N GLU A 488 -14.92 5.98 9.92
CA GLU A 488 -14.14 7.10 9.40
C GLU A 488 -14.92 7.78 8.29
N PHE A 489 -15.19 9.05 8.59
CA PHE A 489 -15.90 10.02 7.77
C PHE A 489 -15.08 10.34 6.52
N THR A 490 -15.77 10.48 5.39
CA THR A 490 -15.25 11.16 4.20
C THR A 490 -15.31 12.67 4.39
N GLU A 491 -14.49 13.45 3.68
CA GLU A 491 -14.54 14.94 3.69
C GLU A 491 -15.95 15.49 3.37
N ASP A 492 -16.77 14.76 2.59
CA ASP A 492 -18.18 15.11 2.33
C ASP A 492 -19.09 15.07 3.57
N ASP A 493 -18.67 14.41 4.65
CA ASP A 493 -19.40 14.42 5.92
C ASP A 493 -19.10 15.66 6.77
N GLU A 494 -17.99 16.38 6.56
CA GLU A 494 -17.73 17.65 7.27
C GLU A 494 -18.82 18.69 6.96
N ILE A 495 -19.32 18.71 5.73
CA ILE A 495 -20.39 19.61 5.30
C ILE A 495 -21.75 19.17 5.87
N ARG A 496 -22.01 17.86 5.98
CA ARG A 496 -23.29 17.34 6.49
C ARG A 496 -23.40 17.33 8.03
N ILE A 497 -22.28 17.28 8.76
CA ILE A 497 -22.28 17.34 10.23
C ILE A 497 -22.71 18.73 10.76
N SER A 498 -22.63 19.77 9.94
CA SER A 498 -23.13 21.12 10.27
C SER A 498 -24.67 21.18 10.39
N LYS A 499 -25.41 20.18 9.89
CA LYS A 499 -26.88 20.14 9.93
C LYS A 499 -27.41 18.75 10.30
N GLY A 500 -27.44 18.46 11.59
CA GLY A 500 -28.44 17.55 12.18
C GLY A 500 -27.99 16.14 12.59
N LYS A 501 -28.09 15.88 13.91
CA LYS A 501 -28.25 14.60 14.64
C LYS A 501 -27.61 13.33 14.02
N ARG A 502 -26.38 13.04 14.44
CA ARG A 502 -25.93 11.65 14.70
C ARG A 502 -25.42 11.55 16.12
N THR A 503 -26.12 10.79 16.96
CA THR A 503 -25.71 10.44 18.32
C THR A 503 -24.87 9.17 18.22
N ILE A 504 -23.58 9.23 18.60
CA ILE A 504 -22.76 8.02 18.76
C ILE A 504 -23.37 7.21 19.92
N LYS A 505 -23.84 5.99 19.67
CA LYS A 505 -24.35 5.12 20.73
C LYS A 505 -23.18 4.52 21.50
N LEU A 506 -22.84 5.13 22.64
CA LEU A 506 -21.73 4.72 23.52
C LEU A 506 -21.91 3.32 24.14
N LYS A 507 -23.14 2.80 24.20
CA LYS A 507 -23.49 1.53 24.88
C LYS A 507 -23.18 0.25 24.08
N GLU A 508 -22.81 0.35 22.80
CA GLU A 508 -22.61 -0.82 21.92
C GLU A 508 -21.13 -1.16 21.65
N ILE A 509 -20.17 -0.47 22.28
CA ILE A 509 -18.73 -0.72 22.06
C ILE A 509 -18.27 -1.89 22.93
N ASN A 510 -17.98 -3.03 22.29
CA ASN A 510 -17.54 -4.26 22.96
C ASN A 510 -16.01 -4.21 23.20
N LEU A 511 -15.59 -4.14 24.46
CA LEU A 511 -14.20 -3.85 24.86
C LEU A 511 -13.20 -4.98 24.53
N ASN A 512 -13.68 -6.22 24.42
CA ASN A 512 -12.83 -7.41 24.32
C ASN A 512 -12.30 -7.70 22.89
N GLY A 513 -12.69 -6.91 21.89
CA GLY A 513 -12.33 -7.12 20.48
C GLY A 513 -11.30 -6.14 19.89
N LEU A 514 -10.84 -5.14 20.65
CA LEU A 514 -9.99 -4.07 20.14
C LEU A 514 -8.50 -4.40 20.26
N THR A 515 -7.74 -4.19 19.18
CA THR A 515 -6.27 -4.25 19.26
C THR A 515 -5.72 -3.04 20.02
N PRO A 516 -4.47 -3.10 20.55
CA PRO A 516 -3.86 -1.94 21.21
C PRO A 516 -3.77 -0.68 20.31
N TYR A 517 -3.65 -0.87 19.00
CA TYR A 517 -3.66 0.21 18.02
C TYR A 517 -5.07 0.82 17.86
N ASP A 518 -6.10 -0.02 17.74
CA ASP A 518 -7.49 0.42 17.60
C ASP A 518 -8.00 1.11 18.87
N LYS A 519 -7.57 0.61 20.04
CA LYS A 519 -7.84 1.22 21.37
C LYS A 519 -7.29 2.65 21.42
N LYS A 520 -6.03 2.88 21.02
CA LYS A 520 -5.43 4.22 20.92
C LYS A 520 -6.16 5.15 19.95
N LYS A 521 -6.57 4.62 18.79
CA LYS A 521 -7.30 5.38 17.78
C LYS A 521 -8.69 5.79 18.26
N LEU A 522 -9.39 4.89 18.94
CA LEU A 522 -10.70 5.14 19.54
C LEU A 522 -10.62 6.16 20.69
N ILE A 523 -9.61 6.06 21.56
CA ILE A 523 -9.39 7.04 22.64
C ILE A 523 -9.22 8.45 22.07
N LYS A 524 -8.38 8.63 21.04
CA LYS A 524 -8.22 9.95 20.37
C LYS A 524 -9.54 10.50 19.83
N LYS A 525 -10.41 9.65 19.29
CA LYS A 525 -11.75 10.05 18.80
C LYS A 525 -12.68 10.49 19.93
N LEU A 526 -12.70 9.72 21.02
CA LEU A 526 -13.50 10.05 22.19
C LEU A 526 -13.00 11.33 22.86
N GLU A 527 -11.70 11.58 22.92
CA GLU A 527 -11.13 12.83 23.45
C GLU A 527 -11.59 14.07 22.66
N LEU A 528 -11.66 13.95 21.33
CA LEU A 528 -12.13 15.03 20.45
C LEU A 528 -13.64 15.29 20.66
N GLU A 529 -14.46 14.24 20.69
CA GLU A 529 -15.91 14.37 20.90
C GLU A 529 -16.21 14.89 22.32
N MET A 530 -15.46 14.46 23.34
CA MET A 530 -15.58 14.97 24.71
C MET A 530 -15.36 16.49 24.76
N LYS A 531 -14.29 16.99 24.12
CA LYS A 531 -14.01 18.43 24.03
C LYS A 531 -15.16 19.17 23.33
N ARG A 532 -15.66 18.63 22.22
CA ARG A 532 -16.80 19.22 21.49
C ARG A 532 -18.08 19.26 22.33
N GLN A 533 -18.38 18.21 23.10
CA GLN A 533 -19.53 18.21 24.00
C GLN A 533 -19.36 19.21 25.14
N ALA A 534 -18.14 19.38 25.66
CA ALA A 534 -17.83 20.39 26.67
C ALA A 534 -17.95 21.83 26.13
N GLU A 535 -17.46 22.10 24.92
CA GLU A 535 -17.62 23.40 24.23
C GLU A 535 -19.09 23.73 23.97
N ASN A 536 -19.91 22.73 23.66
CA ASN A 536 -21.36 22.85 23.49
C ASN A 536 -22.14 22.84 24.82
N LEU A 537 -21.48 23.00 25.97
CA LEU A 537 -22.06 23.00 27.32
C LEU A 537 -22.86 21.72 27.67
N ASN A 538 -22.60 20.62 26.97
CA ASN A 538 -23.27 19.33 27.14
C ASN A 538 -22.44 18.43 28.08
N PHE A 539 -22.33 18.86 29.34
CA PHE A 539 -21.41 18.30 30.33
C PHE A 539 -21.72 16.83 30.68
N GLU A 540 -22.99 16.42 30.68
CA GLU A 540 -23.39 15.03 30.96
C GLU A 540 -22.78 14.05 29.96
N LYS A 541 -22.87 14.36 28.65
CA LYS A 541 -22.25 13.55 27.59
C LYS A 541 -20.73 13.60 27.64
N ALA A 542 -20.15 14.75 27.95
CA ALA A 542 -18.70 14.86 28.10
C ALA A 542 -18.20 13.96 29.25
N ILE A 543 -18.94 13.87 30.36
CA ILE A 543 -18.64 12.98 31.48
C ILE A 543 -18.79 11.50 31.08
N GLU A 544 -19.87 11.11 30.37
CA GLU A 544 -20.03 9.74 29.86
C GLU A 544 -18.86 9.32 28.95
N ILE A 545 -18.45 10.20 28.04
CA ILE A 545 -17.32 9.95 27.15
C ILE A 545 -16.02 9.83 27.96
N ARG A 546 -15.81 10.67 28.98
CA ARG A 546 -14.63 10.62 29.85
C ARG A 546 -14.53 9.30 30.60
N GLU A 547 -15.63 8.81 31.16
CA GLU A 547 -15.65 7.52 31.85
C GLU A 547 -15.41 6.37 30.87
N LYS A 548 -15.93 6.46 29.64
CA LYS A 548 -15.62 5.46 28.60
C LYS A 548 -14.15 5.47 28.17
N ILE A 549 -13.51 6.65 28.12
CA ILE A 549 -12.06 6.77 27.88
C ILE A 549 -11.27 6.14 29.03
N ARG A 550 -11.71 6.27 30.28
CA ARG A 550 -11.05 5.63 31.44
C ARG A 550 -11.17 4.12 31.37
N GLU A 551 -12.35 3.59 31.06
CA GLU A 551 -12.59 2.16 30.85
C GLU A 551 -11.76 1.60 29.68
N LEU A 552 -11.57 2.40 28.63
CA LEU A 552 -10.68 2.11 27.52
C LEU A 552 -9.19 2.36 27.85
N ASN A 553 -8.79 2.80 29.04
CA ASN A 553 -7.38 2.94 29.42
C ASN A 553 -6.95 1.94 30.49
N SER A 554 -7.90 1.43 31.29
CA SER A 554 -7.74 0.16 32.02
C SER A 554 -7.55 -1.01 31.08
#